data_AF-A0A967SR12-F1
#
_entry.id   AF-A0A967SR12-F1
#
_cell.length_a   1.000
_cell.length_b   1.000
_cell.length_c   1.000
_cell.angle_alpha   90.00
_cell.angle_beta   90.00
_cell.angle_gamma   90.00
#
_symmetry.space_group_name_H-M   'P 1'
#
loop_
_entity.id
_entity.type
_entity.pdbx_description
1 polymer ?
#
loop_
_entity_poly.entity_id
_entity_poly.type
_entity_poly.pdbx_seq_one_letter_code
_entity_poly.pdbx_strand_id
1 'polypeptide(L)' 'MWWNKPVGSYKVYFAWGFGGQYIFIIPELNATVVLTGELENATQSRSYKEPVFALLEEEIIPYLQSSK' A
#
# COMPACT_ATOMS: atom_id res chain seq x y z
N MET A 1 -0.69 11.05 9.61
CA MET A 1 -1.50 10.19 10.50
C MET A 1 -1.37 8.75 10.00
N TRP A 2 -1.69 7.74 10.82
CA TRP A 2 -1.62 6.32 10.47
C TRP A 2 -3.01 5.70 10.49
N TRP A 3 -3.23 4.70 9.64
CA TRP A 3 -4.47 3.95 9.51
C TRP A 3 -4.18 2.45 9.42
N ASN A 4 -5.22 1.63 9.50
CA ASN A 4 -5.13 0.21 9.19
C ASN A 4 -6.41 -0.27 8.52
N LYS A 5 -6.29 -1.27 7.65
CA LYS A 5 -7.41 -1.99 7.03
C LYS A 5 -7.00 -3.42 6.67
N PRO A 6 -7.95 -4.36 6.57
CA PRO A 6 -7.68 -5.64 5.94
C PRO A 6 -7.37 -5.46 4.44
N VAL A 7 -6.43 -6.25 3.93
CA VAL A 7 -6.10 -6.41 2.51
C VAL A 7 -5.86 -7.90 2.29
N GLY A 8 -6.74 -8.58 1.56
CA GLY A 8 -6.83 -10.04 1.59
C GLY A 8 -6.95 -10.58 3.03
N SER A 9 -6.08 -11.52 3.39
CA SER A 9 -6.01 -12.12 4.73
C SER A 9 -5.10 -11.36 5.72
N TYR A 10 -4.54 -10.21 5.33
CA TYR A 10 -3.51 -9.50 6.09
C TYR A 10 -4.03 -8.23 6.73
N LYS A 11 -3.58 -7.94 7.95
CA LYS A 11 -3.80 -6.64 8.59
C LYS A 11 -2.71 -5.68 8.16
N VAL A 12 -3.07 -4.70 7.33
CA VAL A 12 -2.13 -3.71 6.81
C VAL A 12 -2.23 -2.41 7.60
N TYR A 13 -1.12 -1.97 8.17
CA TYR A 13 -0.97 -0.63 8.75
C TYR A 13 -0.34 0.29 7.72
N PHE A 14 -0.88 1.48 7.54
CA PHE A 14 -0.40 2.37 6.48
C PHE A 14 -0.46 3.84 6.82
N ALA A 15 0.45 4.58 6.21
CA ALA A 15 0.42 6.04 6.14
C ALA A 15 0.49 6.44 4.66
N TRP A 16 -0.10 7.58 4.35
CA TRP A 16 -0.08 8.15 3.01
C TRP A 16 0.36 9.61 3.07
N GLY A 17 1.02 10.06 2.00
CA GLY A 17 1.45 11.44 1.84
C GLY A 17 0.80 12.08 0.62
N PHE A 18 0.92 13.41 0.55
CA PHE A 18 0.56 14.17 -0.63
C PHE A 18 1.36 13.64 -1.85
N GLY A 19 0.72 13.55 -3.02
CA GLY A 19 1.35 13.00 -4.23
C GLY A 19 1.27 11.49 -4.41
N GLY A 20 0.45 10.78 -3.61
CA GLY A 20 0.20 9.34 -3.83
C GLY A 20 1.29 8.42 -3.29
N GLN A 21 2.12 8.91 -2.38
CA GLN A 21 3.11 8.10 -1.67
C GLN A 21 2.50 7.35 -0.47
N TYR A 22 2.95 6.12 -0.24
CA TYR A 22 2.47 5.24 0.82
C TYR A 22 3.61 4.52 1.54
N ILE A 23 3.38 4.26 2.83
CA ILE A 23 4.14 3.28 3.61
C ILE A 23 3.14 2.25 4.10
N PHE A 24 3.42 0.97 3.87
CA PHE A 24 2.66 -0.17 4.36
C PHE A 24 3.52 -1.03 5.27
N ILE A 25 2.97 -1.48 6.39
CA ILE A 25 3.57 -2.42 7.31
C ILE A 25 2.65 -3.64 7.39
N ILE A 26 3.21 -4.83 7.12
CA ILE A 26 2.50 -6.11 7.09
C ILE A 26 3.20 -7.08 8.05
N PRO A 27 2.84 -7.08 9.35
CA PRO A 27 3.54 -7.84 10.38
C PRO A 27 3.61 -9.35 10.10
N GLU A 28 2.52 -9.94 9.61
CA GLU A 28 2.42 -11.38 9.35
C GLU A 28 3.37 -11.84 8.23
N LEU A 29 3.81 -10.91 7.38
CA LEU A 29 4.81 -11.14 6.33
C LEU A 29 6.20 -10.63 6.70
N ASN A 30 6.41 -10.07 7.89
CA ASN A 30 7.65 -9.40 8.30
C ASN A 30 8.13 -8.37 7.26
N ALA A 31 7.20 -7.63 6.66
CA ALA A 31 7.49 -6.76 5.52
C ALA A 31 7.08 -5.30 5.77
N THR A 32 7.88 -4.38 5.21
CA THR A 32 7.53 -2.98 5.03
C THR A 32 7.65 -2.64 3.55
N VAL A 33 6.60 -2.07 2.97
CA VAL A 33 6.54 -1.68 1.56
C VAL A 33 6.44 -0.17 1.49
N VAL A 34 7.29 0.46 0.68
CA VAL A 34 7.25 1.91 0.45
C VAL A 34 6.95 2.14 -1.02
N LEU A 35 5.90 2.90 -1.31
CA LEU A 35 5.56 3.35 -2.65
C LEU A 35 5.74 4.87 -2.72
N THR A 36 6.51 5.33 -3.69
CA THR A 36 6.71 6.75 -3.96
C THR A 36 5.94 7.15 -5.22
N GLY A 37 5.19 8.24 -5.15
CA GLY A 37 4.47 8.81 -6.29
C GLY A 37 5.07 10.17 -6.69
N GLU A 38 4.88 10.54 -7.94
CA GLU A 38 5.31 11.84 -8.49
C GLU A 38 4.14 12.82 -8.61
N LEU A 39 4.38 14.06 -8.22
CA LEU A 39 3.34 15.09 -8.15
C LEU A 39 2.81 15.54 -9.51
N GLU A 40 3.61 15.44 -10.56
CA GLU A 40 3.22 15.90 -11.91
C GLU A 40 1.95 15.22 -12.42
N ASN A 41 1.65 14.01 -11.93
CA ASN A 41 0.48 13.23 -12.32
C ASN A 41 -0.56 13.06 -11.20
N ALA A 42 -0.39 13.71 -10.05
CA ALA A 42 -1.26 13.51 -8.89
C ALA A 42 -2.46 14.48 -8.92
N THR A 43 -3.61 14.03 -9.44
CA THR A 43 -4.86 14.79 -9.21
C THR A 43 -5.36 14.56 -7.78
N GLN A 44 -5.93 15.59 -7.14
CA GLN A 44 -6.43 15.55 -5.74
C GLN A 44 -7.60 14.56 -5.52
N SER A 45 -7.98 13.80 -6.54
CA SER A 45 -9.10 12.89 -6.46
C SER A 45 -8.81 11.73 -5.50
N ARG A 46 -9.79 11.42 -4.64
CA ARG A 46 -9.80 10.21 -3.81
C ARG A 46 -9.72 8.91 -4.64
N SER A 47 -9.90 8.98 -5.96
CA SER A 47 -9.84 7.86 -6.90
C SER A 47 -8.47 7.16 -6.99
N TYR A 48 -7.38 7.74 -6.48
CA TYR A 48 -6.06 7.07 -6.47
C TYR A 48 -5.91 5.99 -5.38
N LYS A 49 -6.86 5.86 -4.44
CA LYS A 49 -6.70 4.89 -3.35
C LYS A 49 -6.94 3.45 -3.77
N GLU A 50 -7.96 3.21 -4.58
CA GLU A 50 -8.34 1.85 -5.00
C GLU A 50 -7.22 1.16 -5.79
N PRO A 51 -6.57 1.81 -6.78
CA PRO A 51 -5.47 1.18 -7.53
C PRO A 51 -4.29 0.73 -6.67
N VAL A 52 -3.94 1.51 -5.63
CA VAL A 52 -2.78 1.19 -4.78
C VAL A 52 -3.05 -0.01 -3.88
N PHE A 53 -4.26 -0.12 -3.33
CA PHE A 53 -4.61 -1.29 -2.52
C PHE A 53 -4.82 -2.54 -3.38
N ALA A 54 -5.31 -2.40 -4.62
CA ALA A 54 -5.36 -3.49 -5.58
C ALA A 54 -3.94 -3.99 -5.92
N LEU A 55 -3.00 -3.09 -6.25
CA LEU A 55 -1.60 -3.46 -6.47
C LEU A 55 -0.98 -4.18 -5.26
N LEU A 56 -1.28 -3.70 -4.05
CA LEU A 56 -0.81 -4.34 -2.83
C LEU A 56 -1.36 -5.76 -2.67
N GLU A 57 -2.65 -5.96 -2.94
CA GLU A 57 -3.36 -7.23 -2.77
C GLU A 57 -3.03 -8.25 -3.86
N GLU A 58 -3.01 -7.81 -5.12
CA GLU A 58 -2.95 -8.69 -6.29
C GLU A 58 -1.52 -9.04 -6.69
N GLU A 59 -0.53 -8.18 -6.38
CA GLU A 59 0.85 -8.36 -6.85
C GLU A 59 1.87 -8.44 -5.70
N ILE A 60 1.88 -7.43 -4.83
CA ILE A 60 2.95 -7.29 -3.82
C ILE A 60 2.82 -8.36 -2.73
N ILE A 61 1.63 -8.55 -2.15
CA ILE A 61 1.41 -9.56 -1.11
C ILE A 61 1.74 -10.98 -1.63
N PRO A 62 1.25 -11.42 -2.81
CA PRO A 62 1.62 -12.70 -3.39
C PRO A 62 3.13 -12.88 -3.58
N TYR A 63 3.83 -11.83 -4.05
CA TYR A 63 5.28 -11.86 -4.17
C TYR A 63 6.00 -12.04 -2.81
N LEU A 64 5.54 -11.33 -1.77
CA LEU A 64 6.10 -11.45 -0.42
C LEU A 64 5.84 -12.82 0.21
N GLN A 65 4.72 -13.46 -0.12
CA GLN A 65 4.40 -14.83 0.33
C GLN A 65 5.32 -15.87 -0.31
N SER A 66 5.62 -15.74 -1.61
CA SER A 66 6.47 -16.70 -2.34
C SER A 66 7.95 -16.55 -2.03
N SER A 67 8.36 -15.40 -1.50
CA SER A 67 9.74 -15.10 -1.12
C SER A 67 10.11 -15.55 0.30
N LYS A 68 9.19 -16.20 1.03
CA LYS A 68 9.42 -16.78 2.36
C LYS A 68 10.08 -18.15 2.31
#